data_AF-K1LHP3-F1
#
_entry.id   AF-K1LHP3-F1
#
_cell.length_a   1.000
_cell.length_b   1.000
_cell.length_c   1.000
_cell.angle_alpha   90.00
_cell.angle_beta   90.00
_cell.angle_gamma   90.00
#
_symmetry.space_group_name_H-M   'P 1'
#
loop_
_entity.id
_entity.type
_entity.pdbx_description
1 polymer ?
#
loop_
_entity_poly.entity_id
_entity_poly.type
_entity_poly.pdbx_seq_one_letter_code
_entity_poly.pdbx_strand_id
1 'polypeptide(L)'
;MKHIYSFLALVFTALLVVQCKKDETPELGKIKIDGVGMSIVSAKLTSAKAQNSTDDNIHAFHFYIKDEDAEREVKIVLSHPYNYTNIDGDYNILNNTRQMSITDSFYFVKRGNSTQYYSNLSIGQCSVKKLTDGKYKVSFVMQTENGPMLAGNIHGRVEVQ
;
A
#
# COMPACT_ATOMS: atom_id res chain seq x y z
N MET A 1 4.49 16.33 73.64
CA MET A 1 3.89 15.08 73.11
C MET A 1 2.76 15.48 72.17
N LYS A 2 2.86 15.11 70.89
CA LYS A 2 1.82 15.02 69.83
C LYS A 2 0.95 16.29 69.58
N HIS A 3 1.23 17.09 68.54
CA HIS A 3 0.76 16.97 67.15
C HIS A 3 -0.77 17.21 67.05
N ILE A 4 -1.31 18.24 66.36
CA ILE A 4 -1.68 18.27 64.91
C ILE A 4 -2.83 19.30 64.71
N TYR A 5 -3.13 20.01 63.61
CA TYR A 5 -2.57 20.24 62.26
C TYR A 5 -3.03 21.66 61.82
N SER A 6 -2.14 22.41 61.17
CA SER A 6 -2.43 23.67 60.47
C SER A 6 -3.05 23.37 59.10
N PHE A 7 -4.13 24.06 58.77
CA PHE A 7 -4.88 23.96 57.51
C PHE A 7 -4.03 24.58 56.38
N LEU A 8 -3.36 23.75 55.57
CA LEU A 8 -2.61 24.20 54.40
C LEU A 8 -3.43 23.94 53.13
N ALA A 9 -3.87 25.03 52.49
CA ALA A 9 -4.57 25.04 51.22
C ALA A 9 -3.64 24.54 50.09
N LEU A 10 -4.02 23.43 49.46
CA LEU A 10 -3.36 22.91 48.26
C LEU A 10 -4.21 23.31 47.04
N VAL A 11 -3.82 24.42 46.41
CA VAL A 11 -4.31 24.83 45.09
C VAL A 11 -3.63 23.93 44.06
N PHE A 12 -4.41 23.02 43.47
CA PHE A 12 -3.98 22.20 42.34
C PHE A 12 -4.00 23.04 41.06
N THR A 13 -2.84 23.49 40.60
CA THR A 13 -2.66 23.98 39.22
C THR A 13 -2.38 22.79 38.31
N ALA A 14 -3.43 22.31 37.62
CA ALA A 14 -3.27 21.36 36.54
C ALA A 14 -2.63 22.06 35.33
N LEU A 15 -1.33 21.82 35.11
CA LEU A 15 -0.71 22.04 33.80
C LEU A 15 -1.32 21.04 32.82
N LEU A 16 -2.27 21.50 32.01
CA LEU A 16 -2.66 20.85 30.76
C LEU A 16 -1.47 20.93 29.79
N VAL A 17 -0.58 19.94 29.86
CA VAL A 17 0.34 19.65 28.77
C VAL A 17 -0.51 19.09 27.63
N VAL A 18 -0.96 19.97 26.74
CA VAL A 18 -1.48 19.57 25.43
C VAL A 18 -0.28 18.99 24.68
N GLN A 19 -0.04 17.69 24.85
CA GLN A 19 0.77 16.94 23.91
C GLN A 19 0.02 16.99 22.59
N CYS A 20 0.44 17.88 21.69
CA CYS A 20 0.16 17.78 20.28
C CYS A 20 0.70 16.42 19.85
N LYS A 21 -0.16 15.39 19.80
CA LYS A 21 0.17 14.14 19.13
C LYS A 21 0.52 14.54 17.71
N LYS A 22 1.81 14.42 17.38
CA LYS A 22 2.26 14.41 15.99
C LYS A 22 1.44 13.28 15.36
N ASP A 23 0.49 13.63 14.50
CA ASP A 23 -0.23 12.64 13.69
C ASP A 23 0.84 11.95 12.86
N GLU A 24 1.37 10.84 13.37
CA GLU A 24 2.17 9.92 12.59
C GLU A 24 1.21 9.37 11.55
N THR A 25 1.34 9.87 10.32
CA THR A 25 0.66 9.31 9.16
C THR A 25 0.89 7.80 9.22
N PRO A 26 -0.16 6.97 9.35
CA PRO A 26 0.04 5.55 9.59
C PRO A 26 0.90 4.96 8.47
N GLU A 27 2.00 4.30 8.84
CA GLU A 27 2.95 3.72 7.89
C GLU A 27 2.17 2.73 7.00
N LEU A 28 2.12 3.00 5.69
CA LEU A 28 1.37 2.17 4.72
C LEU A 28 1.94 0.75 4.59
N GLY A 29 3.18 0.57 5.02
CA GLY A 29 3.94 -0.68 4.95
C GLY A 29 5.25 -0.49 4.21
N LYS A 30 5.86 -1.62 3.83
CA LYS A 30 7.15 -1.66 3.14
C LYS A 30 7.08 -2.55 1.91
N ILE A 31 7.87 -2.19 0.91
CA ILE A 31 8.17 -3.03 -0.26
C ILE A 31 9.64 -3.41 -0.18
N LYS A 32 9.92 -4.71 -0.28
CA LYS A 32 11.27 -5.24 -0.43
C LYS A 32 11.64 -5.28 -1.90
N ILE A 33 12.81 -4.75 -2.23
CA ILE A 33 13.42 -4.77 -3.56
C ILE A 33 14.72 -5.55 -3.44
N ASP A 34 14.78 -6.75 -4.03
CA ASP A 34 15.86 -7.73 -3.82
C ASP A 34 16.18 -7.95 -2.32
N GLY A 35 15.14 -7.96 -1.50
CA GLY A 35 15.24 -8.13 -0.05
C GLY A 35 15.43 -6.84 0.75
N VAL A 36 15.82 -5.72 0.14
CA VAL A 36 16.00 -4.43 0.81
C VAL A 36 14.65 -3.75 1.02
N GLY A 37 14.27 -3.53 2.29
CA GLY A 37 12.99 -2.94 2.64
C GLY A 37 12.95 -1.41 2.48
N MET A 38 12.02 -0.93 1.67
CA MET A 38 11.79 0.49 1.40
C MET A 38 10.39 0.89 1.87
N SER A 39 10.27 2.07 2.48
CA SER A 39 8.99 2.58 2.98
C SER A 39 8.11 3.13 1.85
N ILE A 40 6.81 2.88 1.94
CA ILE A 40 5.81 3.42 1.01
C ILE A 40 5.40 4.81 1.50
N VAL A 41 5.45 5.82 0.62
CA VAL A 41 5.06 7.20 0.95
C VAL A 41 3.60 7.48 0.63
N SER A 42 3.08 6.85 -0.43
CA SER A 42 1.68 6.98 -0.83
C SER A 42 1.23 5.77 -1.63
N ALA A 43 -0.07 5.51 -1.61
CA ALA A 43 -0.70 4.44 -2.36
C ALA A 43 -1.97 4.96 -3.04
N LYS A 44 -2.15 4.63 -4.31
CA LYS A 44 -3.36 4.98 -5.09
C LYS A 44 -4.00 3.75 -5.68
N LEU A 45 -5.32 3.81 -5.87
CA LEU A 45 -6.12 2.81 -6.55
C LEU A 45 -6.92 3.48 -7.66
N THR A 46 -6.71 3.06 -8.90
CA THR A 46 -7.61 3.35 -10.02
C THR A 46 -8.41 2.10 -10.35
N SER A 47 -9.66 2.25 -10.80
CA SER A 47 -10.54 1.11 -11.07
C SER A 47 -11.45 1.36 -12.26
N ALA A 48 -11.62 0.34 -13.10
CA ALA A 48 -12.59 0.31 -14.19
C ALA A 48 -13.53 -0.87 -13.96
N LYS A 49 -14.83 -0.61 -13.89
CA LYS A 49 -15.84 -1.67 -13.71
C LYS A 49 -16.24 -2.25 -15.06
N ALA A 50 -16.34 -3.58 -15.11
CA ALA A 50 -16.93 -4.29 -16.24
C ALA A 50 -18.35 -3.80 -16.51
N GLN A 51 -18.71 -3.62 -17.79
CA GLN A 51 -20.05 -3.18 -18.17
C GLN A 51 -20.99 -4.36 -18.48
N ASN A 52 -20.43 -5.52 -18.84
CA ASN A 52 -21.16 -6.72 -19.20
C ASN A 52 -20.30 -7.98 -18.90
N SER A 53 -20.84 -9.17 -19.18
CA SER A 53 -20.20 -10.45 -18.87
C SER A 53 -18.98 -10.82 -19.72
N THR A 54 -18.66 -10.07 -20.77
CA THR A 54 -17.45 -10.27 -21.57
C THR A 54 -16.30 -9.36 -21.15
N ASP A 55 -16.56 -8.41 -20.24
CA ASP A 55 -15.56 -7.51 -19.68
C ASP A 55 -15.12 -7.94 -18.27
N ASP A 56 -13.90 -7.57 -17.92
CA ASP A 56 -13.36 -7.73 -16.56
C ASP A 56 -13.42 -6.42 -15.78
N ASN A 57 -13.59 -6.54 -14.47
CA ASN A 57 -13.28 -5.47 -13.54
C ASN A 57 -11.76 -5.37 -13.43
N ILE A 58 -11.22 -4.16 -13.60
CA ILE A 58 -9.78 -3.90 -13.57
C ILE A 58 -9.47 -2.94 -12.43
N HIS A 59 -8.43 -3.25 -11.68
CA HIS A 59 -7.96 -2.46 -10.55
C HIS A 59 -6.45 -2.29 -10.65
N ALA A 60 -5.95 -1.05 -10.57
CA ALA A 60 -4.52 -0.79 -10.53
C ALA A 60 -4.12 -0.13 -9.21
N PHE A 61 -3.34 -0.86 -8.41
CA PHE A 61 -2.68 -0.31 -7.24
C PHE A 61 -1.35 0.31 -7.66
N HIS A 62 -1.12 1.55 -7.24
CA HIS A 62 0.13 2.27 -7.43
C HIS A 62 0.75 2.52 -6.06
N PHE A 63 1.94 1.99 -5.82
CA PHE A 63 2.68 2.19 -4.57
C PHE A 63 3.93 3.03 -4.84
N TYR A 64 3.96 4.23 -4.27
CA TYR A 64 5.08 5.14 -4.38
C TYR A 64 6.02 4.93 -3.19
N ILE A 65 7.30 4.75 -3.48
CA ILE A 65 8.30 4.35 -2.48
C ILE A 65 9.22 5.54 -2.19
N LYS A 66 9.58 5.72 -0.91
CA LYS A 66 10.60 6.68 -0.50
C LYS A 66 11.97 6.17 -0.90
N ASP A 67 12.70 6.96 -1.68
CA ASP A 67 14.13 6.80 -1.87
C ASP A 67 14.76 8.20 -1.91
N GLU A 68 15.99 8.35 -1.42
CA GLU A 68 16.59 9.68 -1.23
C GLU A 68 16.93 10.36 -2.57
N ASP A 69 17.34 9.57 -3.56
CA ASP A 69 17.83 10.03 -4.87
C ASP A 69 16.96 9.55 -6.05
N ALA A 70 15.85 8.85 -5.77
CA ALA A 70 15.04 8.21 -6.79
C ALA A 70 13.53 8.33 -6.53
N GLU A 71 12.77 8.47 -7.61
CA GLU A 71 11.32 8.24 -7.62
C GLU A 71 11.07 6.79 -8.03
N ARG A 72 10.35 6.03 -7.20
CA ARG A 72 10.06 4.62 -7.45
C ARG A 72 8.57 4.36 -7.34
N GLU A 73 8.06 3.55 -8.27
CA GLU A 73 6.67 3.10 -8.26
C GLU A 73 6.59 1.61 -8.55
N VAL A 74 5.78 0.91 -7.77
CA VAL A 74 5.30 -0.43 -8.11
C VAL A 74 3.83 -0.32 -8.49
N LYS A 75 3.49 -0.74 -9.71
CA LYS A 75 2.11 -0.82 -10.17
C LYS A 75 1.69 -2.28 -10.29
N ILE A 76 0.56 -2.61 -9.68
CA ILE A 76 -0.06 -3.94 -9.73
C ILE A 76 -1.42 -3.81 -10.36
N VAL A 77 -1.60 -4.42 -11.54
CA VAL A 77 -2.87 -4.43 -12.26
C VAL A 77 -3.54 -5.79 -12.10
N LEU A 78 -4.76 -5.78 -11.58
CA LEU A 78 -5.54 -6.95 -11.24
C LEU A 78 -6.84 -6.94 -12.03
N SER A 79 -7.22 -8.08 -12.60
CA SER A 79 -8.51 -8.27 -13.25
C SER A 79 -9.30 -9.44 -12.66
N HIS A 80 -10.63 -9.30 -12.66
CA HIS A 80 -11.54 -10.38 -12.32
C HIS A 80 -12.88 -10.23 -13.08
N PRO A 81 -13.59 -11.33 -13.36
CA PRO A 81 -14.82 -11.30 -14.12
C PRO A 81 -15.91 -10.41 -13.53
N TYR A 82 -16.80 -9.96 -14.42
CA TYR A 82 -17.99 -9.16 -14.13
C TYR A 82 -18.82 -9.64 -12.93
N ASN A 83 -19.01 -10.95 -12.79
CA ASN A 83 -19.88 -11.53 -11.76
C ASN A 83 -19.31 -11.45 -10.34
N TYR A 84 -18.03 -11.06 -10.19
CA TYR A 84 -17.42 -10.79 -8.89
C TYR A 84 -17.59 -9.31 -8.53
N THR A 85 -18.28 -9.04 -7.44
CA THR A 85 -18.61 -7.67 -7.00
C THR A 85 -17.51 -7.01 -6.17
N ASN A 86 -16.49 -7.77 -5.73
CA ASN A 86 -15.40 -7.28 -4.89
C ASN A 86 -14.01 -7.67 -5.42
N ILE A 87 -13.05 -6.80 -5.12
CA ILE A 87 -11.62 -6.97 -5.40
C ILE A 87 -10.95 -7.98 -4.45
N ASP A 88 -11.66 -8.45 -3.43
CA ASP A 88 -11.09 -9.37 -2.44
C ASP A 88 -10.75 -10.71 -3.10
N GLY A 89 -9.51 -11.17 -2.90
CA GLY A 89 -9.08 -12.48 -3.37
C GLY A 89 -7.59 -12.55 -3.70
N ASP A 90 -7.22 -13.73 -4.19
CA ASP A 90 -5.86 -14.04 -4.63
C ASP A 90 -5.78 -14.04 -6.16
N TYR A 91 -4.82 -13.29 -6.66
CA TYR A 91 -4.53 -13.04 -8.06
C TYR A 91 -3.16 -13.61 -8.38
N ASN A 92 -3.02 -14.21 -9.55
CA ASN A 92 -1.72 -14.62 -10.05
C ASN A 92 -1.69 -14.57 -11.59
N ILE A 93 -0.49 -14.62 -12.16
CA ILE A 93 -0.29 -14.51 -13.62
C ILE A 93 -0.72 -15.76 -14.41
N LEU A 94 -1.00 -16.89 -13.75
CA LEU A 94 -1.38 -18.17 -14.37
C LEU A 94 -2.86 -18.54 -14.17
N ASN A 95 -3.60 -17.79 -13.34
CA ASN A 95 -5.00 -18.04 -13.03
C ASN A 95 -5.85 -17.48 -14.16
N ASN A 96 -7.01 -18.08 -14.44
CA ASN A 96 -7.92 -17.63 -15.51
C ASN A 96 -9.13 -16.84 -14.98
N THR A 97 -9.27 -16.73 -13.66
CA THR A 97 -10.43 -16.07 -13.03
C THR A 97 -10.03 -14.84 -12.23
N ARG A 98 -8.88 -14.81 -11.56
CA ARG A 98 -8.37 -13.61 -10.90
C ARG A 98 -6.92 -13.43 -11.32
N GLN A 99 -6.70 -12.48 -12.21
CA GLN A 99 -5.43 -12.33 -12.92
C GLN A 99 -4.66 -11.12 -12.42
N MET A 100 -3.35 -11.28 -12.29
CA MET A 100 -2.42 -10.16 -12.26
C MET A 100 -1.89 -9.98 -13.69
N SER A 101 -2.03 -8.77 -14.26
CA SER A 101 -1.60 -8.50 -15.64
C SER A 101 -0.08 -8.61 -15.74
N ILE A 102 0.39 -9.42 -16.69
CA ILE A 102 1.81 -9.62 -17.00
C ILE A 102 2.44 -8.36 -17.59
N THR A 103 1.68 -7.62 -18.41
CA THR A 103 2.20 -6.48 -19.20
C THR A 103 1.95 -5.14 -18.53
N ASP A 104 0.84 -4.99 -17.80
CA ASP A 104 0.44 -3.70 -17.23
C ASP A 104 0.90 -3.49 -15.79
N SER A 105 1.28 -4.58 -15.11
CA SER A 105 1.97 -4.52 -13.83
C SER A 105 3.46 -4.28 -14.07
N PHE A 106 4.03 -3.34 -13.33
CA PHE A 106 5.41 -2.91 -13.56
C PHE A 106 6.09 -2.40 -12.30
N TYR A 107 7.39 -2.21 -12.45
CA TYR A 107 8.20 -1.43 -11.54
C TYR A 107 9.01 -0.41 -12.32
N PHE A 108 9.12 0.82 -11.83
CA PHE A 108 10.08 1.77 -12.40
C PHE A 108 10.91 2.47 -11.33
N VAL A 109 12.08 2.94 -11.79
CA VAL A 109 12.98 3.80 -11.04
C VAL A 109 13.35 5.00 -11.90
N LYS A 110 13.16 6.20 -11.38
CA LYS A 110 13.59 7.43 -12.02
C LYS A 110 14.62 8.13 -11.15
N ARG A 111 15.79 8.42 -11.72
CA ARG A 111 16.90 9.16 -11.09
C ARG A 111 17.29 10.33 -11.98
N GLY A 112 16.97 11.55 -11.55
CA GLY A 112 17.10 12.73 -12.39
C GLY A 112 16.35 12.57 -13.72
N ASN A 113 17.10 12.56 -14.83
CA ASN A 113 16.56 12.41 -16.19
C ASN A 113 16.52 10.95 -16.69
N SER A 114 17.07 9.99 -15.95
CA SER A 114 17.05 8.58 -16.32
C SER A 114 15.81 7.90 -15.75
N THR A 115 15.09 7.14 -16.58
CA THR A 115 13.98 6.28 -16.14
C THR A 115 14.26 4.85 -16.60
N GLN A 116 14.29 3.93 -15.65
CA GLN A 116 14.36 2.49 -15.89
C GLN A 116 12.98 1.91 -15.62
N TYR A 117 12.46 1.18 -16.60
CA TYR A 117 11.12 0.60 -16.54
C TYR A 117 11.22 -0.91 -16.71
N TYR A 118 10.55 -1.63 -15.82
CA TYR A 118 10.57 -3.08 -15.73
C TYR A 118 9.12 -3.58 -15.83
N SER A 119 8.80 -4.26 -16.92
CA SER A 119 7.49 -4.89 -17.17
C SER A 119 7.70 -6.33 -17.65
N ASN A 120 6.62 -7.02 -18.04
CA ASN A 120 6.61 -8.43 -18.44
C ASN A 120 7.00 -9.33 -17.25
N LEU A 121 5.98 -9.66 -16.46
CA LEU A 121 6.16 -10.49 -15.27
C LEU A 121 6.54 -11.93 -15.63
N SER A 122 7.62 -12.41 -15.03
CA SER A 122 7.95 -13.84 -14.96
C SER A 122 7.35 -14.50 -13.70
N ILE A 123 7.15 -13.71 -12.63
CA ILE A 123 6.47 -14.11 -11.40
C ILE A 123 5.48 -13.01 -11.04
N GLY A 124 4.26 -13.39 -10.65
CA GLY A 124 3.28 -12.44 -10.13
C GLY A 124 2.19 -13.13 -9.33
N GLN A 125 2.10 -12.76 -8.05
CA GLN A 125 1.08 -13.16 -7.10
C GLN A 125 0.70 -11.95 -6.25
N CYS A 126 -0.61 -11.73 -6.05
CA CYS A 126 -1.13 -10.64 -5.25
C CYS A 126 -2.37 -11.10 -4.50
N SER A 127 -2.45 -10.80 -3.21
CA SER A 127 -3.63 -11.02 -2.37
C SER A 127 -4.17 -9.67 -1.92
N VAL A 128 -5.46 -9.45 -2.12
CA VAL A 128 -6.14 -8.21 -1.76
C VAL A 128 -7.28 -8.50 -0.81
N LYS A 129 -7.38 -7.68 0.24
CA LYS A 129 -8.54 -7.62 1.12
C LYS A 129 -8.93 -6.17 1.38
N LYS A 130 -10.13 -5.77 0.98
CA LYS A 130 -10.72 -4.49 1.35
C LYS A 130 -11.18 -4.56 2.80
N LEU A 131 -10.71 -3.61 3.61
CA LEU A 131 -11.06 -3.55 5.03
C LEU A 131 -12.24 -2.61 5.25
N THR A 132 -12.16 -1.42 4.67
CA THR A 132 -13.21 -0.41 4.61
C THR A 132 -13.05 0.37 3.30
N ASP A 133 -13.94 1.31 3.03
CA ASP A 133 -13.73 2.23 1.90
C ASP A 133 -12.38 2.96 2.03
N GLY A 134 -11.60 2.90 0.95
CA GLY A 134 -10.25 3.47 0.89
C GLY A 134 -9.20 2.79 1.79
N LYS A 135 -9.49 1.66 2.47
CA LYS A 135 -8.48 0.92 3.25
C LYS A 135 -8.36 -0.53 2.80
N TYR A 136 -7.13 -0.94 2.54
CA TYR A 136 -6.82 -2.24 1.98
C TYR A 136 -5.67 -2.90 2.73
N LYS A 137 -5.68 -4.23 2.73
CA LYS A 137 -4.51 -5.07 2.95
C LYS A 137 -4.12 -5.67 1.61
N VAL A 138 -2.91 -5.40 1.15
CA VAL A 138 -2.37 -5.91 -0.12
C VAL A 138 -1.03 -6.59 0.14
N SER A 139 -0.91 -7.86 -0.24
CA SER A 139 0.33 -8.61 -0.15
C SER A 139 0.71 -9.10 -1.53
N PHE A 140 1.94 -8.89 -1.97
CA PHE A 140 2.33 -9.30 -3.32
C PHE A 140 3.77 -9.79 -3.39
N VAL A 141 4.03 -10.60 -4.41
CA VAL A 141 5.36 -10.95 -4.90
C VAL A 141 5.33 -10.83 -6.42
N MET A 142 6.27 -10.11 -7.00
CA MET A 142 6.41 -10.01 -8.45
C MET A 142 7.87 -9.93 -8.87
N GLN A 143 8.17 -10.46 -10.04
CA GLN A 143 9.44 -10.30 -10.71
C GLN A 143 9.19 -10.13 -12.21
N THR A 144 9.85 -9.14 -12.79
CA THR A 144 9.88 -8.91 -14.24
C THR A 144 11.07 -9.65 -14.85
N GLU A 145 11.01 -10.01 -16.14
CA GLU A 145 12.07 -10.79 -16.82
C GLU A 145 13.52 -10.31 -16.56
N ASN A 146 13.74 -8.99 -16.47
CA ASN A 146 15.07 -8.40 -16.29
C ASN A 146 15.16 -7.43 -15.10
N GLY A 147 14.26 -7.55 -14.13
CA GLY A 147 14.17 -6.62 -13.00
C GLY A 147 14.29 -7.30 -11.64
N PRO A 148 14.27 -6.49 -10.56
CA PRO A 148 14.42 -7.00 -9.21
C PRO A 148 13.22 -7.86 -8.81
N MET A 149 13.43 -8.74 -7.85
CA MET A 149 12.35 -9.39 -7.12
C MET A 149 11.73 -8.37 -6.15
N LEU A 150 10.42 -8.22 -6.22
CA LEU A 150 9.66 -7.28 -5.40
C LEU A 150 8.69 -8.05 -4.51
N ALA A 151 8.64 -7.70 -3.22
CA ALA A 151 7.65 -8.25 -2.30
C ALA A 151 7.12 -7.16 -1.37
N GLY A 152 5.80 -6.99 -1.32
CA GLY A 152 5.16 -5.95 -0.51
C GLY A 152 4.14 -6.50 0.46
N ASN A 153 4.02 -5.86 1.62
CA ASN A 153 2.91 -6.02 2.54
C ASN A 153 2.40 -4.63 2.93
N ILE A 154 1.26 -4.26 2.36
CA ILE A 154 0.59 -2.99 2.56
C ILE A 154 -0.62 -3.22 3.46
N HIS A 155 -0.78 -2.35 4.45
CA HIS A 155 -1.96 -2.33 5.29
C HIS A 155 -2.27 -0.88 5.64
N GLY A 156 -3.22 -0.28 4.94
CA GLY A 156 -3.50 1.13 5.19
C GLY A 156 -4.43 1.77 4.18
N ARG A 157 -4.44 3.10 4.21
CA ARG A 157 -5.26 3.92 3.33
C ARG A 157 -4.67 3.94 1.92
N VAL A 158 -5.48 3.62 0.94
CA VAL A 158 -5.17 3.75 -0.49
C VAL A 158 -6.12 4.78 -1.06
N GLU A 159 -5.57 5.84 -1.64
CA GLU A 159 -6.35 6.92 -2.24
C GLU A 159 -7.07 6.40 -3.48
N VAL A 160 -8.40 6.42 -3.46
CA VAL A 160 -9.24 6.04 -4.60
C VAL A 160 -9.37 7.26 -5.50
N GLN A 161 -9.06 7.10 -6.78
CA GLN A 161 -9.21 8.13 -7.81
C GLN A 161 -10.44 7.88 -8.69
#